data_AF-A0A7V9DWZ1-F1
#
_entry.id   AF-A0A7V9DWZ1-F1
#
_cell.length_a   1.000
_cell.length_b   1.000
_cell.length_c   1.000
_cell.angle_alpha   90.00
_cell.angle_beta   90.00
_cell.angle_gamma   90.00
#
_symmetry.space_group_name_H-M   'P 1'
#
loop_
_entity.id
_entity.type
_entity.pdbx_description
1 polymer ?
#
loop_
_entity_poly.entity_id
_entity_poly.type
_entity_poly.pdbx_seq_one_letter_code
_entity_poly.pdbx_strand_id
1 'polypeptide(L)'
;MTKGAVDYVLKPVTPSRLFTAVSRVKQRLGTPPARLDSTLAQIAANGAGPTKQYLRWINASVGQNLKLITVDEVAYFQADNKYTRVVTGDGEALIRKPLKELVGELDPNQCWQIHRSTLV
;
A
#
# COMPACT_ATOMS: atom_id res chain seq x y z
N MET A 1 -9.76 -6.60 -17.49
CA MET A 1 -10.44 -7.82 -17.00
C MET A 1 -10.14 -8.96 -17.95
N THR A 2 -9.20 -9.85 -17.63
CA THR A 2 -8.98 -11.10 -18.40
C THR A 2 -8.36 -12.10 -17.46
N LYS A 3 -9.16 -12.77 -16.62
CA LYS A 3 -8.65 -13.75 -15.67
C LYS A 3 -9.31 -15.10 -15.95
N GLY A 4 -8.60 -15.97 -16.69
CA GLY A 4 -8.86 -17.42 -16.64
C GLY A 4 -9.10 -18.19 -17.94
N ALA A 5 -8.99 -17.60 -19.13
CA ALA A 5 -9.17 -18.38 -20.38
C ALA A 5 -7.99 -19.32 -20.65
N VAL A 6 -8.29 -20.54 -21.11
CA VAL A 6 -7.27 -21.56 -21.48
C VAL A 6 -6.64 -21.25 -22.83
N ASP A 7 -7.44 -20.80 -23.81
CA ASP A 7 -6.96 -20.36 -25.12
C ASP A 7 -7.99 -19.47 -25.82
N TYR A 8 -7.55 -18.59 -26.73
CA TYR A 8 -8.42 -17.75 -27.56
C TYR A 8 -8.24 -18.08 -29.03
N VAL A 9 -9.34 -18.38 -29.73
CA VAL A 9 -9.37 -18.63 -31.18
C VAL A 9 -10.09 -17.45 -31.85
N LEU A 10 -9.34 -16.67 -32.61
CA LEU A 10 -9.86 -15.51 -33.34
C LEU A 10 -10.40 -15.93 -34.71
N LYS A 11 -11.34 -15.13 -35.23
CA LYS A 11 -11.86 -15.28 -36.60
C LYS A 11 -10.86 -14.70 -37.62
N PRO A 12 -10.83 -15.23 -38.86
CA PRO A 12 -11.54 -16.43 -39.30
C PRO A 12 -10.92 -17.71 -38.71
N VAL A 13 -11.77 -18.64 -38.26
CA VAL A 13 -11.30 -19.85 -37.58
C VAL A 13 -10.72 -20.81 -38.60
N THR A 14 -9.47 -21.24 -38.39
CA THR A 14 -8.84 -22.28 -39.18
C THR A 14 -8.94 -23.63 -38.46
N PRO A 15 -9.10 -24.76 -39.19
CA PRO A 15 -9.18 -26.09 -38.58
C PRO A 15 -7.96 -26.44 -37.71
N SER A 16 -6.76 -26.05 -38.12
CA SER A 16 -5.52 -26.27 -37.36
C SER A 16 -5.49 -25.50 -36.03
N ARG A 17 -5.98 -24.25 -36.01
CA ARG A 17 -6.04 -23.44 -34.78
C ARG A 17 -7.06 -23.99 -33.80
N LEU A 18 -8.22 -24.41 -34.31
CA LEU A 18 -9.26 -25.04 -33.52
C LEU A 18 -8.77 -26.35 -32.91
N PHE A 19 -8.12 -27.21 -33.69
CA PHE A 19 -7.54 -28.46 -33.20
C PHE A 19 -6.53 -28.23 -32.07
N THR A 20 -5.66 -27.23 -32.23
CA THR A 20 -4.68 -26.85 -31.20
C THR A 20 -5.36 -26.41 -29.90
N ALA A 21 -6.42 -25.59 -29.99
CA ALA A 21 -7.14 -25.12 -28.82
C ALA A 21 -7.85 -26.29 -28.09
N VAL A 22 -8.50 -27.19 -28.84
CA VAL A 22 -9.16 -28.38 -28.27
C VAL A 22 -8.16 -29.30 -27.57
N SER A 23 -7.01 -29.54 -28.18
CA SER A 23 -5.95 -30.37 -27.60
C SER A 23 -5.44 -29.80 -26.27
N ARG A 24 -5.23 -28.48 -26.18
CA ARG A 24 -4.84 -27.80 -24.93
C ARG A 24 -5.89 -27.92 -23.83
N VAL A 25 -7.17 -27.79 -24.18
CA VAL A 25 -8.27 -27.94 -23.22
C VAL A 25 -8.33 -29.37 -22.69
N LYS A 26 -8.25 -30.38 -23.56
CA LYS A 26 -8.25 -31.80 -23.16
C LYS A 26 -7.08 -32.14 -22.25
N GLN A 27 -5.88 -31.66 -22.56
CA GLN A 27 -4.70 -31.87 -21.72
C GLN A 27 -4.89 -31.25 -20.32
N ARG A 28 -5.51 -30.06 -20.24
CA ARG A 28 -5.74 -29.39 -18.96
C ARG A 28 -6.84 -30.04 -18.12
N LEU A 29 -7.86 -30.62 -18.74
CA LEU A 29 -8.93 -31.36 -18.05
C LEU A 29 -8.43 -32.69 -17.45
N GLY A 30 -7.41 -33.31 -18.06
CA GLY A 30 -6.79 -34.53 -17.54
C GLY A 30 -5.84 -34.31 -16.37
N THR A 31 -5.47 -33.07 -16.06
CA THR A 31 -4.55 -32.73 -14.98
C THR A 31 -5.37 -32.21 -13.78
N PRO A 32 -5.26 -32.85 -12.59
CA PRO A 32 -5.88 -32.30 -11.40
C PRO A 32 -5.37 -30.88 -11.15
N PRO A 33 -6.23 -29.93 -10.73
CA PRO A 33 -5.77 -28.58 -10.41
C PRO A 33 -4.67 -28.66 -9.35
N ALA A 34 -3.64 -27.84 -9.49
CA ALA A 34 -2.58 -27.74 -8.50
C ALA A 34 -3.23 -27.48 -7.12
N ARG A 35 -2.90 -28.29 -6.12
CA ARG A 35 -3.32 -28.03 -4.73
C ARG A 35 -2.63 -26.76 -4.26
N LEU A 36 -3.34 -25.65 -4.35
CA LEU A 36 -2.88 -24.33 -3.91
C LEU A 36 -3.01 -24.16 -2.40
N ASP A 37 -3.60 -25.13 -1.69
CA ASP A 37 -3.91 -25.03 -0.26
C ASP A 37 -2.66 -24.74 0.58
N SER A 38 -1.55 -25.43 0.30
CA SER A 38 -0.28 -25.22 1.00
C SER A 38 0.37 -23.88 0.64
N THR A 39 0.21 -23.43 -0.59
CA THR A 39 0.72 -22.12 -1.05
C THR A 39 -0.09 -20.98 -0.46
N LEU A 40 -1.42 -21.13 -0.39
CA LEU A 40 -2.31 -20.19 0.29
C LEU A 40 -2.02 -20.12 1.78
N ALA A 41 -1.81 -21.28 2.42
CA ALA A 41 -1.44 -21.34 3.83
C ALA A 41 -0.09 -20.67 4.10
N GLN A 42 0.91 -20.86 3.23
CA GLN A 42 2.18 -20.15 3.32
C GLN A 42 2.03 -18.64 3.12
N ILE A 43 1.21 -18.19 2.17
CA ILE A 43 0.95 -16.76 1.96
C ILE A 43 0.18 -16.16 3.15
N ALA A 44 -0.76 -16.90 3.75
CA ALA A 44 -1.48 -16.47 4.94
C ALA A 44 -0.57 -16.41 6.18
N ALA A 45 0.30 -17.41 6.37
CA ALA A 45 1.28 -17.45 7.45
C ALA A 45 2.35 -16.35 7.29
N ASN A 46 2.76 -16.06 6.06
CA ASN A 46 3.66 -14.96 5.71
C ASN A 46 2.91 -13.62 5.48
N GLY A 47 1.59 -13.61 5.68
CA GLY A 47 0.71 -12.45 5.48
C GLY A 47 0.86 -11.40 6.58
N ALA A 48 1.55 -11.75 7.66
CA ALA A 48 2.30 -10.79 8.46
C ALA A 48 3.51 -10.33 7.63
N GLY A 49 3.25 -9.50 6.61
CA GLY A 49 4.29 -8.68 6.01
C GLY A 49 5.06 -7.95 7.11
N PRO A 50 6.30 -7.50 6.85
CA PRO A 50 7.12 -6.84 7.86
C PRO A 50 6.26 -5.82 8.58
N THR A 51 6.11 -5.96 9.91
CA THR A 51 5.36 -5.02 10.74
C THR A 51 5.86 -3.64 10.39
N LYS A 52 5.04 -2.88 9.66
CA LYS A 52 5.44 -1.60 9.12
C LYS A 52 5.83 -0.74 10.31
N GLN A 53 7.11 -0.44 10.46
CA GLN A 53 7.56 0.39 11.57
C GLN A 53 7.09 1.80 11.26
N TYR A 54 6.07 2.24 11.98
CA TYR A 54 5.55 3.59 11.88
C TYR A 54 6.52 4.58 12.53
N LEU A 55 6.54 5.80 12.01
CA LEU A 55 7.30 6.91 12.54
C LEU A 55 6.83 7.20 13.98
N ARG A 56 7.77 7.26 14.93
CA ARG A 56 7.47 7.58 16.34
C ARG A 56 8.01 8.94 16.78
N TRP A 57 9.06 9.44 16.12
CA TRP A 57 9.71 10.69 16.43
C TRP A 57 9.88 11.55 15.20
N ILE A 58 9.72 12.85 15.37
CA ILE A 58 9.79 13.86 14.33
C ILE A 58 10.81 14.91 14.75
N ASN A 59 11.83 15.10 13.92
CA ASN A 59 12.74 16.24 14.05
C ASN A 59 12.08 17.46 13.44
N ALA A 60 11.62 18.38 14.29
CA ALA A 60 10.91 19.60 13.91
C ALA A 60 11.68 20.85 14.29
N SER A 61 11.55 21.90 13.49
CA SER A 61 12.18 23.19 13.75
C SER A 61 11.22 24.10 14.51
N VAL A 62 11.70 24.68 15.62
CA VAL A 62 11.02 25.71 16.40
C VAL A 62 11.88 26.96 16.37
N GLY A 63 11.51 27.93 15.54
CA GLY A 63 12.35 29.10 15.25
C GLY A 63 13.67 28.68 14.58
N GLN A 64 14.79 28.85 15.29
CA GLN A 64 16.13 28.44 14.81
C GLN A 64 16.61 27.11 15.40
N ASN A 65 15.87 26.52 16.34
CA ASN A 65 16.26 25.29 17.02
C ASN A 65 15.60 24.05 16.39
N LEU A 66 16.23 22.89 16.56
CA LEU A 66 15.64 21.59 16.26
C LEU A 66 15.16 20.94 17.58
N LYS A 67 13.92 20.46 17.57
CA LYS A 67 13.29 19.72 18.67
C LYS A 67 12.85 18.35 18.16
N LEU A 68 13.11 17.31 18.94
CA LEU A 68 12.55 15.98 18.72
C LEU A 68 11.16 15.94 19.38
N ILE A 69 10.12 15.67 18.60
CA ILE A 69 8.73 15.60 19.05
C ILE A 69 8.23 14.17 18.81
N THR A 70 7.56 13.57 19.79
CA THR A 70 6.94 12.24 19.60
C THR A 70 5.61 12.38 18.86
N VAL A 71 5.21 11.37 18.08
CA VAL A 71 3.93 11.41 17.36
C VAL A 71 2.74 11.51 18.33
N ASP A 72 2.83 10.87 19.51
CA ASP A 72 1.78 10.93 20.54
C ASP A 72 1.56 12.35 21.12
N GLU A 73 2.55 13.24 21.04
CA GLU A 73 2.42 14.65 21.46
C GLU A 73 1.76 15.54 20.39
N VAL A 74 1.63 15.04 19.16
CA VAL A 74 1.09 15.82 18.04
C VAL A 74 -0.42 15.77 18.04
N ALA A 75 -1.04 16.95 18.06
CA ALA A 75 -2.49 17.09 17.94
C ALA A 75 -2.94 16.99 16.48
N TYR A 76 -2.21 17.63 15.56
CA TYR A 76 -2.42 17.49 14.11
C TYR A 76 -1.23 18.03 13.31
N PHE A 77 -1.21 17.64 12.04
CA PHE A 77 -0.31 18.15 11.02
C PHE A 77 -1.09 18.95 9.99
N GLN A 78 -0.52 20.06 9.53
CA GLN A 78 -1.12 20.92 8.50
C GLN A 78 -0.09 21.32 7.45
N ALA A 79 -0.46 21.25 6.18
CA ALA A 79 0.39 21.76 5.11
C ALA A 79 0.43 23.29 5.13
N ASP A 80 1.62 23.86 5.16
CA ASP A 80 1.87 25.31 5.18
C ASP A 80 2.96 25.69 4.17
N ASN A 81 2.53 26.04 2.96
CA ASN A 81 3.38 26.44 1.84
C ASN A 81 4.50 25.41 1.53
N LYS A 82 5.74 25.67 1.97
CA LYS A 82 6.91 24.79 1.77
C LYS A 82 7.22 23.88 2.96
N TYR A 83 6.43 23.96 4.02
CA TYR A 83 6.60 23.21 5.26
C TYR A 83 5.30 22.49 5.64
N THR A 84 5.42 21.54 6.57
CA THR A 84 4.28 21.00 7.31
C THR A 84 4.40 21.51 8.73
N ARG A 85 3.34 22.13 9.23
CA ARG A 85 3.20 22.53 10.62
C ARG A 85 2.82 21.32 11.46
N VAL A 86 3.55 21.12 12.55
CA VAL A 86 3.31 20.11 13.58
C VAL A 86 2.80 20.86 14.79
N VAL A 87 1.54 20.63 15.16
CA VAL A 87 0.90 21.32 16.29
C VAL A 87 0.84 20.35 17.46
N THR A 88 1.40 20.75 18.60
CA THR A 88 1.37 20.01 19.85
C THR A 88 0.64 20.83 20.92
N GLY A 89 0.41 20.26 22.11
CA GLY A 89 -0.15 21.00 23.24
C GLY A 89 0.72 22.18 23.71
N ASP A 90 2.02 22.12 23.46
CA ASP A 90 3.00 23.13 23.89
C ASP A 90 3.23 24.25 22.85
N GLY A 91 2.73 24.08 21.63
CA GLY A 91 2.91 25.05 20.55
C GLY A 91 3.09 24.43 19.17
N GLU A 92 3.79 25.13 18.29
CA GLU A 92 3.91 24.76 16.88
C GLU A 92 5.39 24.59 16.46
N ALA A 93 5.63 23.63 15.59
CA ALA A 93 6.92 23.38 14.97
C ALA A 93 6.75 23.14 13.46
N LEU A 94 7.85 23.23 12.71
CA LEU A 94 7.85 23.08 11.25
C LEU A 94 8.75 21.92 10.80
N ILE A 95 8.26 21.13 9.86
CA ILE A 95 9.05 20.09 9.16
C ILE A 95 9.02 20.31 7.66
N ARG A 96 10.07 19.82 6.98
CA ARG A 96 10.17 19.87 5.51
C ARG A 96 9.58 18.64 4.81
N LYS A 97 9.01 17.71 5.56
CA LYS A 97 8.38 16.50 5.01
C LYS A 97 6.94 16.81 4.59
N PRO A 98 6.54 16.55 3.34
CA PRO A 98 5.17 16.79 2.89
C PRO A 98 4.18 15.81 3.53
N LEU A 99 2.92 16.23 3.70
CA LEU A 99 1.87 15.38 4.27
C LEU A 99 1.68 14.06 3.54
N LYS A 100 1.85 14.04 2.21
CA LYS A 100 1.71 12.82 1.41
C LYS A 100 2.71 11.73 1.82
N GLU A 101 3.92 12.12 2.21
CA GLU A 101 4.91 11.18 2.72
C GLU A 101 4.58 10.74 4.15
N LEU A 102 4.14 11.66 5.00
CA LEU A 102 3.76 11.38 6.39
C LEU A 102 2.60 10.36 6.49
N VAL A 103 1.61 10.44 5.61
CA VAL A 103 0.50 9.46 5.55
C VAL A 103 1.01 8.02 5.38
N GLY A 104 2.12 7.84 4.66
CA GLY A 104 2.71 6.52 4.46
C GLY A 104 3.52 6.01 5.65
N GLU A 105 4.00 6.91 6.50
CA GLU A 105 4.91 6.61 7.61
C GLU A 105 4.23 6.59 8.97
N LEU A 106 3.12 7.29 9.15
CA LEU A 106 2.36 7.34 10.40
C LEU A 106 1.45 6.11 10.56
N ASP A 107 1.13 5.76 11.81
CA ASP A 107 0.23 4.66 12.11
C ASP A 107 -1.20 5.04 11.71
N PRO A 108 -1.84 4.32 10.77
CA PRO A 108 -3.20 4.60 10.34
C PRO A 108 -4.25 4.35 11.42
N ASN A 109 -3.90 3.77 12.58
CA ASN A 109 -4.79 3.64 13.72
C ASN A 109 -4.70 4.84 14.68
N GLN A 110 -3.64 5.63 14.59
CA GLN A 110 -3.45 6.84 15.41
C GLN A 110 -3.67 8.13 14.63
N CYS A 111 -3.39 8.13 13.33
CA CYS A 111 -3.40 9.31 12.48
C CYS A 111 -4.21 9.11 11.20
N TRP A 112 -5.12 10.04 10.93
CA TRP A 112 -6.05 10.03 9.79
C TRP A 112 -5.97 11.32 8.98
N GLN A 113 -5.96 11.17 7.66
CA GLN A 113 -6.05 12.30 6.76
C GLN A 113 -7.51 12.73 6.57
N ILE A 114 -7.93 13.77 7.29
CA ILE A 114 -9.29 14.34 7.17
C ILE A 114 -9.42 15.34 6.00
N HIS A 115 -8.30 15.87 5.52
CA HIS A 115 -8.25 16.76 4.36
C HIS A 115 -6.89 16.64 3.65
N ARG A 116 -6.81 16.99 2.36
CA ARG A 116 -5.54 16.94 1.60
C ARG A 116 -4.40 17.76 2.25
N SER A 117 -4.76 18.74 3.07
CA SER A 117 -3.84 19.64 3.79
C SER A 117 -3.82 19.43 5.30
N THR A 118 -4.52 18.44 5.85
CA THR A 118 -4.64 18.24 7.31
C THR A 118 -4.69 16.76 7.67
N LEU A 119 -3.91 16.38 8.68
CA LEU A 119 -3.85 15.03 9.22
C LEU A 119 -3.95 15.12 10.75
N VAL A 120 -4.85 14.34 11.34
CA VAL A 120 -5.14 14.29 12.79
C VAL A 120 -4.84 12.91 13.27
#